data_AF-A0A958AKT9-F1
#
_entry.id   AF-A0A958AKT9-F1
#
_cell.length_a   1.000
_cell.length_b   1.000
_cell.length_c   1.000
_cell.angle_alpha   90.00
_cell.angle_beta   90.00
_cell.angle_gamma   90.00
#
_symmetry.space_group_name_H-M   'P 1'
#
loop_
_entity.id
_entity.type
_entity.pdbx_description
1 polymer ?
#
loop_
_entity_poly.entity_id
_entity_poly.type
_entity_poly.pdbx_seq_one_letter_code
_entity_poly.pdbx_strand_id
1 'polypeptide(L)'
;RLRQLFVSEQPSLRAMLLAIIADRITVARERPEIFKTLAQELLLDSEFREVFAAFWQEQLLTGIFTILQQAKARGEVRDLPEQAMLRAIISFTAGYVVQRAILAPQAAWDDEAEAAQIVDILLQGIGASPKEQG
;
A
#
# COMPACT_ATOMS: atom_id res chain seq x y z
N ARG A 1 13.50 34.78 -11.15
CA ARG A 1 12.72 34.44 -9.93
C ARG A 1 11.84 33.19 -10.05
N LEU A 2 11.47 32.71 -11.26
CA LEU A 2 10.64 31.50 -11.44
C LEU A 2 11.40 30.15 -11.45
N ARG A 3 12.73 30.17 -11.23
CA ARG A 3 13.58 28.96 -11.25
C ARG A 3 13.87 28.40 -9.84
N GLN A 4 13.34 29.03 -8.79
CA GLN A 4 13.50 28.64 -7.38
C GLN A 4 12.25 27.97 -6.78
N LEU A 5 11.17 27.80 -7.57
CA LEU A 5 9.93 27.15 -7.14
C LEU A 5 9.87 25.65 -7.45
N PHE A 6 10.92 25.08 -8.03
CA PHE A 6 11.06 23.65 -8.32
C PHE A 6 12.19 23.01 -7.51
N VAL A 7 12.41 23.47 -6.27
CA VAL A 7 13.15 22.67 -5.30
C VAL A 7 12.17 21.63 -4.75
N SER A 8 12.01 20.54 -5.52
CA SER A 8 11.75 19.18 -5.05
C SER A 8 11.04 19.06 -3.70
N GLU A 9 9.71 19.08 -3.68
CA GLU A 9 8.97 18.34 -2.66
C GLU A 9 8.44 17.06 -3.31
N GLN A 10 9.32 16.06 -3.42
CA GLN A 10 8.86 14.69 -3.58
C GLN A 10 7.87 14.40 -2.43
N PRO A 11 6.68 13.85 -2.71
CA PRO A 11 5.70 13.58 -1.66
C PRO A 11 6.30 12.66 -0.59
N SER A 12 5.94 12.91 0.68
CA SER A 12 6.37 12.06 1.80
C SER A 12 5.87 10.63 1.63
N LEU A 13 6.55 9.66 2.24
CA LEU A 13 6.10 8.27 2.20
C LEU A 13 4.65 8.15 2.69
N ARG A 14 4.27 8.93 3.71
CA ARG A 14 2.89 8.98 4.21
C ARG A 14 1.90 9.40 3.12
N ALA A 15 2.18 10.49 2.41
CA ALA A 15 1.30 10.98 1.36
C ALA A 15 1.15 9.96 0.23
N MET A 16 2.24 9.30 -0.14
CA MET A 16 2.25 8.27 -1.18
C MET A 16 1.47 7.02 -0.76
N LEU A 17 1.67 6.53 0.46
CA LEU A 17 0.95 5.38 1.00
C LEU A 17 -0.55 5.67 1.12
N LEU A 18 -0.91 6.87 1.61
CA LEU A 18 -2.31 7.27 1.72
C LEU A 18 -2.98 7.30 0.35
N ALA A 19 -2.32 7.87 -0.67
CA ALA A 19 -2.85 7.90 -2.03
C ALA A 19 -3.06 6.48 -2.60
N ILE A 20 -2.09 5.58 -2.40
CA ILE A 20 -2.19 4.19 -2.89
C ILE A 20 -3.32 3.44 -2.18
N ILE A 21 -3.37 3.50 -0.85
CA ILE A 21 -4.33 2.74 -0.05
C ILE A 21 -5.75 3.28 -0.27
N ALA A 22 -5.95 4.60 -0.26
CA ALA A 22 -7.25 5.21 -0.51
C ALA A 22 -7.79 4.89 -1.91
N ASP A 23 -6.92 4.85 -2.93
CA ASP A 23 -7.33 4.42 -4.27
C ASP A 23 -7.79 2.96 -4.27
N ARG A 24 -7.03 2.04 -3.66
CA ARG A 24 -7.42 0.62 -3.58
C ARG A 24 -8.73 0.42 -2.82
N ILE A 25 -8.96 1.18 -1.75
CA ILE A 25 -10.21 1.18 -0.99
C ILE A 25 -11.36 1.72 -1.84
N THR A 26 -11.16 2.81 -2.57
CA THR A 26 -12.16 3.39 -3.47
C THR A 26 -12.59 2.37 -4.52
N VAL A 27 -11.64 1.69 -5.16
CA VAL A 27 -11.96 0.62 -6.11
C VAL A 27 -12.71 -0.54 -5.45
N ALA A 28 -12.34 -0.90 -4.21
CA ALA A 28 -13.00 -1.98 -3.48
C ALA A 28 -14.46 -1.66 -3.12
N ARG A 29 -14.73 -0.41 -2.76
CA ARG A 29 -16.08 0.11 -2.53
C ARG A 29 -16.91 0.14 -3.81
N GLU A 30 -16.36 0.69 -4.89
CA GLU A 30 -17.11 0.96 -6.13
C GLU A 30 -17.28 -0.29 -7.00
N ARG A 31 -16.32 -1.21 -6.94
CA ARG A 31 -16.25 -2.40 -7.78
C ARG A 31 -15.82 -3.63 -6.97
N PRO A 32 -16.61 -4.04 -5.96
CA PRO A 32 -16.25 -5.17 -5.08
C PRO A 32 -16.09 -6.49 -5.84
N GLU A 33 -16.84 -6.68 -6.92
CA GLU A 33 -16.78 -7.89 -7.76
C GLU A 33 -15.38 -8.12 -8.36
N ILE A 34 -14.60 -7.07 -8.64
CA ILE A 34 -13.21 -7.23 -9.12
C ILE A 34 -12.39 -8.01 -8.10
N PHE A 35 -12.48 -7.64 -6.83
CA PHE A 35 -11.72 -8.28 -5.76
C PHE A 35 -12.25 -9.65 -5.38
N LYS A 36 -13.56 -9.84 -5.47
CA LYS A 36 -14.18 -11.15 -5.25
C LYS A 36 -13.76 -12.16 -6.31
N THR A 37 -13.85 -11.80 -7.60
CA THR A 37 -13.37 -12.65 -8.69
C THR A 37 -11.88 -12.92 -8.56
N LEU A 38 -11.07 -11.88 -8.30
CA LEU A 38 -9.64 -12.06 -8.09
C LEU A 38 -9.34 -13.04 -6.94
N ALA A 39 -10.03 -12.92 -5.80
CA ALA A 39 -9.86 -13.82 -4.67
C ALA A 39 -10.28 -15.26 -5.02
N GLN A 40 -11.36 -15.45 -5.77
CA GLN A 40 -11.82 -16.77 -6.21
C GLN A 40 -10.80 -17.43 -7.15
N GLU A 41 -10.35 -16.72 -8.18
CA GLU A 41 -9.35 -17.23 -9.13
C GLU A 41 -8.03 -17.58 -8.44
N LEU A 42 -7.56 -16.71 -7.53
CA LEU A 42 -6.35 -17.00 -6.74
C LEU A 42 -6.49 -18.23 -5.83
N LEU A 43 -7.70 -18.59 -5.38
CA LEU A 43 -7.90 -19.74 -4.50
C LEU A 43 -8.17 -21.04 -5.27
N LEU A 44 -8.82 -20.95 -6.42
CA LEU A 44 -9.38 -22.11 -7.13
C LEU A 44 -8.60 -22.50 -8.39
N ASP A 45 -7.92 -21.55 -9.02
CA ASP A 45 -7.19 -21.77 -10.28
C ASP A 45 -5.67 -21.71 -10.05
N SER A 46 -4.98 -22.83 -10.28
CA SER A 46 -3.52 -22.90 -10.19
C SER A 46 -2.81 -22.22 -11.35
N GLU A 47 -3.36 -22.29 -12.56
CA GLU A 47 -2.77 -21.67 -13.75
C GLU A 47 -2.87 -20.15 -13.64
N PHE A 48 -4.03 -19.64 -13.23
CA PHE A 48 -4.20 -18.22 -12.95
C PHE A 48 -3.23 -17.72 -11.87
N ARG A 49 -3.02 -18.48 -10.79
CA ARG A 49 -2.04 -18.13 -9.75
C ARG A 49 -0.63 -17.97 -10.30
N GLU A 50 -0.20 -18.84 -11.20
CA GLU A 50 1.12 -18.77 -11.82
C GLU A 50 1.27 -17.51 -12.67
N VAL A 51 0.30 -17.23 -13.54
CA VAL A 51 0.26 -16.02 -14.37
C VAL A 51 0.24 -14.76 -13.51
N PHE A 52 -0.59 -14.75 -12.47
CA PHE A 52 -0.71 -13.62 -11.56
C PHE A 52 0.57 -13.39 -10.75
N ALA A 53 1.26 -14.45 -10.32
CA ALA A 53 2.54 -14.34 -9.62
C ALA A 53 3.62 -13.71 -10.51
N ALA A 54 3.70 -14.10 -11.78
CA ALA A 54 4.62 -13.49 -12.75
C ALA A 54 4.30 -12.00 -12.97
N PHE A 55 3.03 -11.66 -13.20
CA PHE A 55 2.58 -10.27 -13.32
C PHE A 55 2.92 -9.45 -12.07
N TRP A 56 2.72 -10.02 -10.87
CA TRP A 56 3.02 -9.36 -9.62
C TRP A 56 4.49 -8.98 -9.53
N GLN A 57 5.40 -9.90 -9.88
CA GLN A 57 6.84 -9.69 -9.84
C GLN A 57 7.32 -8.59 -10.78
N GLU A 58 6.78 -8.53 -11.99
CA GLU A 58 7.25 -7.61 -13.03
C GLU A 58 6.66 -6.19 -12.89
N GLN A 59 5.38 -6.08 -12.56
CA GLN A 59 4.63 -4.82 -12.71
C GLN A 59 4.33 -4.11 -11.39
N LEU A 60 4.00 -4.85 -10.32
CA LEU A 60 3.56 -4.25 -9.06
C LEU A 60 4.70 -3.96 -8.09
N LEU A 61 5.76 -4.78 -8.14
CA LEU A 61 6.91 -4.62 -7.27
C LEU A 61 7.70 -3.35 -7.61
N THR A 62 8.02 -3.12 -8.89
CA THR A 62 8.98 -2.10 -9.33
C THR A 62 8.63 -0.69 -8.84
N GLY A 63 7.36 -0.27 -8.97
CA GLY A 63 6.91 1.06 -8.56
C GLY A 63 7.04 1.31 -7.06
N ILE A 64 6.50 0.40 -6.23
CA ILE A 64 6.53 0.58 -4.77
C ILE A 64 7.96 0.38 -4.22
N PHE A 65 8.77 -0.49 -4.82
CA PHE A 65 10.19 -0.60 -4.45
C PHE A 65 10.93 0.73 -4.64
N THR A 66 10.71 1.45 -5.75
CA THR A 66 11.33 2.76 -5.94
C THR A 66 10.90 3.75 -4.85
N ILE A 67 9.63 3.75 -4.47
CA ILE A 67 9.11 4.61 -3.38
C ILE A 67 9.81 4.28 -2.05
N LEU A 68 9.90 2.99 -1.72
CA LEU A 68 10.53 2.53 -0.48
C LEU A 68 12.03 2.81 -0.44
N GLN A 69 12.74 2.63 -1.56
CA GLN A 69 14.16 2.96 -1.67
C GLN A 69 14.41 4.46 -1.47
N GLN A 70 13.58 5.30 -2.09
CA GLN A 70 13.67 6.75 -1.92
C GLN A 70 13.36 7.17 -0.48
N ALA A 71 12.34 6.58 0.15
CA ALA A 71 12.00 6.84 1.56
C ALA A 71 13.13 6.40 2.50
N LYS A 72 13.79 5.26 2.22
CA LYS A 72 14.96 4.77 2.95
C LYS A 72 16.15 5.71 2.80
N ALA A 73 16.42 6.19 1.58
CA ALA A 73 17.47 7.17 1.32
C ALA A 73 17.24 8.51 2.04
N ARG A 74 15.98 8.88 2.31
CA ARG A 74 15.60 10.07 3.08
C ARG A 74 15.55 9.83 4.60
N GLY A 75 15.74 8.60 5.06
CA GLY A 75 15.67 8.25 6.48
C GLY A 75 14.24 8.24 7.06
N GLU A 76 13.21 8.13 6.21
CA GLU A 76 11.80 8.06 6.65
C GLU A 76 11.43 6.68 7.22
N VAL A 77 12.16 5.63 6.84
CA VAL A 77 11.94 4.25 7.26
C VAL A 77 13.19 3.68 7.94
N ARG A 78 12.98 2.72 8.84
CA ARG A 78 14.08 1.96 9.47
C ARG A 78 14.79 1.06 8.45
N ASP A 79 15.99 0.60 8.79
CA ASP A 79 16.76 -0.31 7.93
C ASP A 79 16.14 -1.71 7.90
N LEU A 80 15.11 -1.84 7.07
CA LEU A 80 14.43 -3.08 6.78
C LEU A 80 14.69 -3.51 5.33
N PRO A 81 14.61 -4.82 5.05
CA PRO A 81 14.50 -5.29 3.67
C PRO A 81 13.25 -4.69 3.01
N GLU A 82 13.41 -4.13 1.81
CA GLU A 82 12.31 -3.48 1.08
C GLU A 82 11.19 -4.47 0.77
N GLN A 83 11.53 -5.74 0.55
CA GLN A 83 10.56 -6.83 0.42
C GLN A 83 9.68 -6.99 1.66
N ALA A 84 10.23 -6.85 2.86
CA ALA A 84 9.48 -6.98 4.11
C ALA A 84 8.49 -5.81 4.27
N MET A 85 8.95 -4.58 3.99
CA MET A 85 8.08 -3.39 4.01
C MET A 85 6.95 -3.50 3.00
N LEU A 86 7.27 -3.93 1.78
CA LEU A 86 6.30 -4.14 0.71
C LEU A 86 5.26 -5.21 1.07
N ARG A 87 5.69 -6.35 1.63
CA ARG A 87 4.77 -7.40 2.11
C ARG A 87 3.83 -6.88 3.20
N ALA A 88 4.31 -6.03 4.11
CA ALA A 88 3.46 -5.41 5.11
C ALA A 88 2.40 -4.50 4.47
N ILE A 89 2.82 -3.56 3.61
CA ILE A 89 1.90 -2.64 2.91
C ILE A 89 0.81 -3.41 2.16
N ILE A 90 1.19 -4.44 1.40
CA ILE A 90 0.25 -5.28 0.66
C ILE A 90 -0.71 -6.00 1.62
N SER A 91 -0.21 -6.57 2.71
CA SER A 91 -1.02 -7.37 3.63
C SER A 91 -2.08 -6.52 4.34
N PHE A 92 -1.72 -5.33 4.82
CA PHE A 92 -2.67 -4.40 5.43
C PHE A 92 -3.72 -3.93 4.42
N THR A 93 -3.29 -3.54 3.21
CA THR A 93 -4.19 -3.10 2.15
C THR A 93 -5.15 -4.21 1.72
N ALA A 94 -4.62 -5.40 1.43
CA ALA A 94 -5.41 -6.55 0.98
C ALA A 94 -6.37 -7.04 2.07
N GLY A 95 -5.93 -7.05 3.34
CA GLY A 95 -6.76 -7.42 4.48
C GLY A 95 -8.00 -6.51 4.61
N TYR A 96 -7.81 -5.19 4.49
CA TYR A 96 -8.94 -4.26 4.49
C TYR A 96 -9.82 -4.43 3.25
N VAL A 97 -9.23 -4.55 2.05
CA VAL A 97 -9.98 -4.77 0.81
C VAL A 97 -10.87 -6.01 0.89
N VAL A 98 -10.38 -7.11 1.47
CA VAL A 98 -11.19 -8.33 1.68
C VAL A 98 -12.37 -8.06 2.62
N GLN A 99 -12.15 -7.36 3.73
CA GLN A 99 -13.23 -6.99 4.66
C GLN A 99 -14.26 -6.10 3.96
N ARG A 100 -13.78 -5.07 3.26
CA ARG A 100 -14.59 -4.04 2.62
C ARG A 100 -15.35 -4.53 1.39
N ALA A 101 -14.78 -5.40 0.56
CA ALA A 101 -15.37 -5.84 -0.70
C ALA A 101 -16.09 -7.21 -0.60
N ILE A 102 -15.65 -8.09 0.31
CA ILE A 102 -16.13 -9.48 0.35
C ILE A 102 -16.93 -9.75 1.62
N LEU A 103 -16.38 -9.44 2.80
CA LEU A 103 -17.01 -9.84 4.06
C LEU A 103 -18.17 -8.94 4.47
N ALA A 104 -18.04 -7.61 4.31
CA ALA A 104 -19.04 -6.64 4.72
C ALA A 104 -19.21 -5.49 3.70
N PRO A 105 -19.59 -5.79 2.44
CA PRO A 105 -19.70 -4.79 1.38
C PRO A 105 -20.74 -3.69 1.60
N GLN A 106 -21.77 -3.97 2.39
CA GLN A 106 -22.87 -3.05 2.67
C GLN A 106 -22.76 -2.33 4.03
N ALA A 107 -21.71 -2.60 4.80
CA ALA A 107 -21.51 -1.91 6.06
C ALA A 107 -21.11 -0.45 5.83
N ALA A 108 -21.48 0.42 6.77
CA ALA A 108 -21.18 1.85 6.73
C ALA A 108 -19.75 2.10 7.25
N TRP A 109 -18.77 1.85 6.39
CA TRP A 109 -17.36 2.12 6.65
C TRP A 109 -17.05 3.62 6.45
N ASP A 110 -16.15 4.15 7.27
CA ASP A 110 -15.46 5.43 7.02
C ASP A 110 -14.15 5.11 6.29
N ASP A 111 -14.25 4.92 4.97
CA ASP A 111 -13.15 4.45 4.13
C ASP A 111 -11.94 5.42 4.17
N GLU A 112 -12.16 6.72 4.32
CA GLU A 112 -11.12 7.72 4.49
C GLU A 112 -10.38 7.58 5.83
N ALA A 113 -11.12 7.40 6.94
CA ALA A 113 -10.53 7.19 8.25
C ALA A 113 -9.75 5.87 8.32
N GLU A 114 -10.28 4.80 7.73
CA GLU A 114 -9.65 3.48 7.66
C GLU A 114 -8.32 3.55 6.88
N ALA A 115 -8.29 4.24 5.73
CA ALA A 115 -7.06 4.47 4.99
C ALA A 115 -5.99 5.18 5.84
N ALA A 116 -6.38 6.23 6.56
CA ALA A 116 -5.48 6.99 7.43
C ALA A 116 -4.93 6.13 8.58
N GLN A 117 -5.80 5.34 9.23
CA GLN A 117 -5.42 4.46 10.32
C GLN A 117 -4.47 3.35 9.86
N ILE A 118 -4.75 2.72 8.71
CA ILE A 118 -3.86 1.73 8.12
C ILE A 118 -2.47 2.32 7.86
N VAL A 119 -2.40 3.53 7.28
CA VAL A 119 -1.14 4.21 7.03
C VAL A 119 -0.40 4.53 8.32
N ASP A 120 -1.09 5.01 9.36
CA ASP A 120 -0.46 5.34 10.63
C ASP A 120 0.07 4.08 11.34
N ILE A 121 -0.67 2.96 11.34
CA ILE A 121 -0.21 1.67 11.86
C ILE A 121 1.01 1.18 11.06
N LEU A 122 0.95 1.24 9.73
CA LEU A 122 2.06 0.85 8.86
C LEU A 122 3.30 1.68 9.17
N LEU A 123 3.19 3.00 9.29
CA LEU A 123 4.32 3.90 9.54
C LEU A 123 4.86 3.80 10.97
N GLN A 124 4.04 3.52 11.98
CA GLN A 124 4.54 3.14 13.30
C GLN A 124 5.32 1.81 13.22
N GLY A 125 4.86 0.92 12.35
CA GLY A 125 5.56 -0.30 12.00
C GLY A 125 6.89 -0.02 11.32
N ILE A 126 6.94 0.60 10.14
CA ILE A 126 8.14 0.66 9.27
C ILE A 126 8.92 1.98 9.35
N GLY A 127 8.39 2.99 10.02
CA GLY A 127 8.98 4.31 10.15
C GLY A 127 10.28 4.26 10.95
N ALA A 128 11.16 5.23 10.70
CA ALA A 128 12.35 5.40 11.53
C ALA A 128 11.92 5.63 12.99
N SER A 129 12.52 4.88 13.93
CA SER A 129 12.31 5.15 15.36
C SER A 129 12.72 6.59 15.66
N PRO A 130 12.02 7.32 16.55
CA PRO A 130 12.54 8.56 17.09
C PRO A 130 13.95 8.28 17.60
N LYS A 131 14.95 9.05 17.15
CA LYS A 131 16.28 8.97 17.76
C LYS A 131 16.08 9.19 19.25
N GLU A 132 16.43 8.20 20.07
CA GLU A 132 16.52 8.39 21.51
C GLU A 132 17.39 9.63 21.72
N GLN A 133 16.78 10.69 22.24
CA GLN A 133 17.51 11.87 22.69
C GLN A 133 18.27 11.40 23.93
N GLY A 134 19.54 11.04 23.72
CA GLY A 134 20.48 10.75 24.82
C GLY A 134 20.73 11.96 25.69
#